data_AF-W7B2G7-F1
#
_entry.id   AF-W7B2G7-F1
#
_cell.length_a   1.000
_cell.length_b   1.000
_cell.length_c   1.000
_cell.angle_alpha   90.00
_cell.angle_beta   90.00
_cell.angle_gamma   90.00
#
_symmetry.space_group_name_H-M   'P 1'
#
loop_
_entity.id
_entity.type
_entity.pdbx_description
1 polymer ?
#
loop_
_entity_poly.entity_id
_entity_poly.type
_entity_poly.pdbx_seq_one_letter_code
_entity_poly.pdbx_strand_id
1 'polypeptide(L)' 'MDARKQVEKQYPELEGKCICLYPGTFGFANNLDFILDVATTFYNPNIAYVLIGDGKEKENLVKRAKKRKYSKCIYFRWGF' A
#
# COMPACT_ATOMS: atom_id res chain seq x y z
N MET A 1 -20.99 14.26 6.41
CA MET A 1 -20.53 12.89 6.73
C MET A 1 -19.03 12.93 6.93
N ASP A 2 -18.51 12.21 7.92
CA ASP A 2 -17.06 12.08 8.14
C ASP A 2 -16.46 11.20 7.03
N ALA A 3 -15.57 11.78 6.21
CA ALA A 3 -14.93 11.07 5.10
C ALA A 3 -14.08 9.89 5.60
N ARG A 4 -13.46 10.02 6.77
CA ARG A 4 -12.67 8.95 7.37
C ARG A 4 -13.54 7.73 7.68
N LYS A 5 -14.68 7.94 8.32
CA LYS A 5 -15.62 6.85 8.66
C LYS A 5 -16.15 6.11 7.42
N GLN A 6 -16.28 6.79 6.28
CA GLN A 6 -16.67 6.15 5.02
C GLN A 6 -15.56 5.23 4.49
N VAL A 7 -14.32 5.70 4.50
CA VAL A 7 -13.14 4.91 4.11
C VAL A 7 -12.99 3.70 5.01
N GLU A 8 -13.09 3.87 6.34
CA GLU A 8 -12.96 2.76 7.30
C GLU A 8 -14.11 1.77 7.18
N LYS A 9 -15.34 2.24 6.91
CA LYS A 9 -16.47 1.34 6.62
C LYS A 9 -16.25 0.51 5.35
N GLN A 10 -15.68 1.12 4.31
CA GLN A 10 -15.40 0.44 3.04
C GLN A 10 -14.17 -0.47 3.12
N TYR A 11 -13.19 -0.11 3.95
CA TYR A 11 -11.92 -0.81 4.13
C TYR A 11 -11.62 -1.00 5.64
N PRO A 12 -12.28 -1.97 6.30
CA PRO A 12 -12.13 -2.20 7.74
C PRO A 12 -10.68 -2.45 8.18
N GLU A 13 -9.84 -3.00 7.29
CA GLU A 13 -8.42 -3.23 7.55
C GLU A 13 -7.59 -1.93 7.73
N LEU A 14 -8.18 -0.77 7.42
CA LEU A 14 -7.58 0.56 7.57
C LEU A 14 -8.06 1.31 8.82
N GLU A 15 -9.03 0.76 9.58
CA GLU A 15 -9.61 1.40 10.76
C GLU A 15 -8.54 1.75 11.80
N GLY A 16 -8.56 3.00 12.30
CA GLY A 16 -7.58 3.50 13.28
C GLY A 16 -6.13 3.61 12.77
N LYS A 17 -5.85 3.24 11.52
CA LYS A 17 -4.49 3.32 10.95
C LYS A 17 -4.19 4.66 10.30
N CYS A 18 -2.93 5.09 10.44
CA CYS A 18 -2.34 6.11 9.59
C CYS A 18 -2.20 5.57 8.16
N ILE A 19 -2.80 6.24 7.17
CA ILE A 19 -2.78 5.79 5.78
C ILE A 19 -1.69 6.56 5.02
N CYS A 20 -0.65 5.83 4.58
CA CYS A 20 0.34 6.32 3.62
C CYS A 20 -0.11 5.91 2.21
N LEU A 21 -0.74 6.83 1.49
CA LEU A 21 -1.32 6.58 0.17
C LEU A 21 -0.32 6.93 -0.94
N TYR A 22 -0.11 6.02 -1.88
CA TYR A 22 0.49 6.29 -3.18
C TYR A 22 -0.54 6.02 -4.29
N PRO A 23 -1.11 7.05 -4.92
CA PRO A 23 -1.87 6.92 -6.15
C PRO A 23 -0.95 7.18 -7.36
N GLY A 24 -0.94 6.31 -8.35
CA GLY A 24 -0.21 6.58 -9.59
C GLY A 24 0.34 5.36 -10.31
N THR A 25 1.13 5.61 -11.36
CA THR A 25 1.69 4.56 -12.22
C THR A 25 2.74 3.74 -11.49
N PHE A 26 2.66 2.43 -11.62
CA PHE A 26 3.67 1.49 -11.11
C PHE A 26 4.74 1.32 -12.18
N GLY A 27 5.46 2.42 -12.44
CA GLY A 27 6.56 2.49 -13.39
C GLY A 27 7.92 2.40 -12.70
N PHE A 28 8.93 2.00 -13.47
CA PHE A 28 10.32 1.93 -12.99
C PHE A 28 10.80 3.27 -12.38
N ALA A 29 10.49 4.39 -13.05
CA ALA A 29 10.86 5.73 -12.58
C ALA A 29 10.23 6.12 -11.24
N ASN A 30 9.11 5.49 -10.86
CA ASN A 30 8.42 5.75 -9.60
C ASN A 30 9.02 4.98 -8.42
N ASN A 31 9.86 3.97 -8.67
CA ASN A 31 10.68 3.25 -7.68
C ASN A 31 9.92 2.83 -6.40
N LEU A 32 8.74 2.21 -6.56
CA LEU A 32 7.89 1.81 -5.42
C LEU A 32 8.49 0.72 -4.54
N ASP A 33 9.54 0.06 -5.02
CA ASP A 33 10.40 -0.82 -4.22
C ASP A 33 10.91 -0.14 -2.94
N PHE A 34 11.19 1.17 -2.98
CA PHE A 34 11.58 1.94 -1.82
C PHE A 34 10.48 1.98 -0.75
N ILE A 35 9.21 2.12 -1.14
CA ILE A 35 8.09 2.09 -0.18
C ILE A 35 7.97 0.71 0.46
N LEU A 36 8.16 -0.35 -0.32
CA LEU A 36 8.18 -1.72 0.21
C LEU A 36 9.34 -1.91 1.19
N ASP A 37 10.52 -1.35 0.91
CA ASP A 37 11.66 -1.37 1.82
C ASP A 37 11.34 -0.66 3.14
N VAL A 38 10.85 0.57 3.09
CA VAL A 38 10.48 1.34 4.29
C VAL A 38 9.45 0.60 5.14
N ALA A 39 8.37 0.11 4.51
CA ALA A 39 7.30 -0.61 5.20
C ALA A 39 7.80 -1.89 5.91
N THR A 40 8.85 -2.52 5.36
CA THR A 40 9.43 -3.75 5.94
C THR A 40 10.51 -3.47 6.99
N THR A 41 11.36 -2.47 6.78
CA THR A 41 12.44 -2.12 7.70
C THR A 41 11.90 -1.47 8.96
N PHE A 42 10.92 -0.58 8.82
CA PHE A 42 10.31 0.17 9.92
C PHE A 42 8.86 -0.28 10.12
N TYR A 43 8.67 -1.58 10.36
CA TYR A 43 7.33 -2.15 10.54
C TYR A 43 6.60 -1.48 11.72
N ASN A 44 5.41 -0.95 11.42
CA ASN A 44 4.49 -0.40 12.41
C ASN A 44 3.06 -0.86 12.07
N PRO A 45 2.38 -1.62 12.96
CA PRO A 45 1.04 -2.14 12.69
C PRO A 45 -0.03 -1.03 12.55
N ASN A 46 0.25 0.18 13.05
CA ASN A 46 -0.65 1.33 12.98
C ASN A 46 -0.51 2.12 11.68
N ILE A 47 0.42 1.74 10.78
CA ILE A 47 0.58 2.37 9.47
C ILE A 47 0.09 1.39 8.39
N ALA A 48 -0.70 1.90 7.45
CA ALA A 48 -1.13 1.20 6.25
C ALA A 48 -0.54 1.88 5.01
N TYR A 49 0.30 1.17 4.28
CA TYR A 49 0.83 1.61 2.98
C TYR A 49 -0.14 1.16 1.90
N VAL A 50 -0.90 2.09 1.33
CA VAL A 50 -1.92 1.81 0.32
C VAL A 50 -1.41 2.27 -1.03
N LEU A 51 -1.17 1.33 -1.95
CA LEU A 51 -0.67 1.61 -3.29
C LEU A 51 -1.81 1.38 -4.29
N ILE A 52 -2.28 2.45 -4.92
CA ILE A 52 -3.40 2.44 -5.88
C ILE A 52 -2.87 2.79 -7.28
N GLY A 53 -2.97 1.85 -8.21
CA GLY A 53 -2.53 2.12 -9.57
C GLY A 53 -2.29 0.86 -10.40
N ASP A 54 -1.64 1.05 -11.54
CA ASP A 54 -1.22 -0.02 -12.43
C ASP A 54 0.07 0.39 -13.17
N GLY A 55 0.73 -0.56 -13.81
CA GLY A 55 1.95 -0.32 -14.58
C GLY A 55 2.79 -1.58 -14.74
N LYS A 56 3.87 -1.45 -15.52
CA LYS A 56 4.76 -2.55 -15.86
C LYS A 56 5.40 -3.23 -14.64
N GLU A 57 5.57 -2.51 -13.52
CA GLU A 57 6.17 -3.06 -12.29
C GLU A 57 5.15 -3.70 -11.33
N LYS A 58 3.85 -3.66 -11.64
CA LYS A 58 2.79 -4.17 -10.76
C LYS A 58 3.05 -5.60 -10.26
N GLU A 59 3.32 -6.52 -11.18
CA GLU A 59 3.58 -7.91 -10.80
C GLU A 59 4.83 -8.06 -9.95
N ASN A 60 5.89 -7.31 -10.27
CA ASN A 60 7.16 -7.35 -9.55
C ASN A 60 6.97 -6.89 -8.10
N LEU A 61 6.26 -5.77 -7.91
CA LEU A 61 5.95 -5.22 -6.58
C LEU A 61 5.12 -6.19 -5.74
N VAL A 62 4.08 -6.81 -6.33
CA VAL A 62 3.27 -7.81 -5.63
C VAL A 62 4.10 -9.04 -5.25
N LYS A 63 4.92 -9.56 -6.18
CA LYS A 63 5.81 -10.70 -5.92
C LYS A 63 6.82 -10.37 -4.81
N ARG A 64 7.43 -9.18 -4.83
CA ARG A 64 8.38 -8.72 -3.80
C ARG A 64 7.71 -8.55 -2.44
N ALA A 65 6.53 -7.94 -2.38
CA ALA A 65 5.78 -7.76 -1.14
C ALA A 65 5.40 -9.10 -0.50
N LYS A 66 4.99 -10.10 -1.30
CA LYS A 66 4.66 -11.46 -0.82
C LYS A 66 5.86 -12.23 -0.28
N LYS A 67 7.05 -12.05 -0.86
CA LYS A 67 8.28 -12.70 -0.38
C LYS A 67 8.73 -12.19 0.99
N ARG A 68 8.31 -10.99 1.39
CA ARG A 68 8.65 -10.41 2.68
C ARG A 68 7.58 -10.75 3.72
N LYS A 69 8.00 -11.18 4.91
CA LYS A 69 7.10 -11.52 6.05
C LYS A 69 6.19 -10.36 6.51
N TYR A 70 6.40 -9.14 6.02
CA TYR A 70 5.73 -7.91 6.47
C TYR A 70 4.66 -7.37 5.50
N SER A 71 4.11 -8.22 4.64
CA SER A 71 2.99 -7.90 3.74
C SER A 71 1.72 -7.41 4.45
N LYS A 72 1.61 -7.58 5.79
CA LYS A 72 0.40 -7.25 6.56
C LYS A 72 0.03 -5.76 6.56
N CYS A 73 0.97 -4.86 6.30
CA CYS A 73 0.72 -3.42 6.28
C CYS A 73 0.70 -2.80 4.87
N ILE A 74 0.88 -3.61 3.82
CA ILE A 74 0.94 -3.16 2.42
C ILE A 74 -0.31 -3.62 1.69
N TYR A 75 -1.06 -2.67 1.12
CA TYR A 75 -2.34 -2.91 0.46
C TYR A 75 -2.28 -2.42 -0.98
N PHE A 76 -2.28 -3.37 -1.92
CA PHE A 76 -2.40 -3.05 -3.35
C PHE A 76 -3.87 -2.89 -3.73
N ARG A 77 -4.16 -1.87 -4.52
CA ARG A 77 -5.44 -1.65 -5.19
C ARG A 77 -5.18 -1.27 -6.64
N TRP A 78 -6.07 -1.67 -7.52
CA TRP A 78 -5.94 -1.41 -8.94
C TRP A 78 -6.76 -0.18 -9.30
N GLY A 79 -6.16 0.71 -10.08
CA GLY A 79 -6.88 1.84 -10.67
C GLY A 79 -7.88 1.36 -11.73
N PHE A 80 -8.85 2.21 -12.02
CA PHE A 80 -9.90 1.99 -13.03
C PHE A 80 -9.32 1.86 -14.44
#